data_AF-A0A7S7NPT2-F1
#
_entry.id   AF-A0A7S7NPT2-F1
#
_cell.length_a   1.000
_cell.length_b   1.000
_cell.length_c   1.000
_cell.angle_alpha   90.00
_cell.angle_beta   90.00
_cell.angle_gamma   90.00
#
_symmetry.space_group_name_H-M   'P 1'
#
loop_
_entity.id
_entity.type
_entity.pdbx_description
1 polymer ?
#
loop_
_entity_poly.entity_id
_entity_poly.type
_entity_poly.pdbx_seq_one_letter_code
_entity_poly.pdbx_strand_id
1 'polypeptide(L)'
;MAQHPDLVRPSLTPERDQALFFEQLEEGFHRAAARCGEVVRDFRVAGTAVRIRFAGEGLVESIAPGLAFPVAELPAGPRCEILVWDSETTGVMPVAPPRPHEDFTTRGNIWGFDSPRYRSAYQWGEGSVNLMDLEARRAIYWVPSSRHLPAWVLSCPLRSILHWWLAHNGHQLVHGAVVGDGGRGVLMPGQGGAGKSSTSLACLAHGLQFIGDDYVALAFDPAPRAYSLYATAKLDRRSLERYPELAARCRAVESPGFEKAVLFLRDGFADNMPESLPVRLVLTPRISGQPETTLGLVDAGDVEWALSSGTLVHLPHVNGQTVRFLSRMAQQVPHSMLNLGTDPAGIVHAIREAAAATGPVLPAEAHDHRPFVTVIVHLREEDAGEWEPLRASLDAQHYGRVEALVTIDHGARPEEEKRRVGGVHLQVHTFDHRMPTGAAWNRAIRESFAECLLFLEPGDRLVAGALETWVRGAGEHPEAAWIAVRTSNGGRRWLVRKGAFRTCGLFDPHPAQEGKQVQQWLANAAAQGLTGVELEAVLVRAPQAAGESRTLLSQQDLRRLKESLDRRRQQMRQA
;
A
#
# COMPACT_ATOMS: atom_id res chain seq x y z
N MET A 1 4.90 22.30 -42.05
CA MET A 1 6.21 21.72 -41.66
C MET A 1 6.63 22.28 -40.30
N ALA A 2 6.03 21.77 -39.23
CA ALA A 2 6.55 21.93 -37.88
C ALA A 2 6.52 20.53 -37.26
N GLN A 3 7.58 19.77 -37.51
CA GLN A 3 7.85 18.53 -36.79
C GLN A 3 8.35 18.96 -35.41
N HIS A 4 7.47 18.97 -34.41
CA HIS A 4 7.91 19.02 -33.03
C HIS A 4 8.49 17.65 -32.69
N PRO A 5 9.78 17.56 -32.31
CA PRO A 5 10.32 16.34 -31.77
C PRO A 5 9.75 16.20 -30.36
N ASP A 6 8.73 15.37 -30.19
CA ASP A 6 8.47 14.77 -28.89
C ASP A 6 9.65 13.84 -28.60
N LEU A 7 10.73 14.47 -28.12
CA LEU A 7 11.82 13.82 -27.43
C LEU A 7 11.19 12.87 -26.42
N VAL A 8 11.41 11.57 -26.62
CA VAL A 8 11.15 10.52 -25.64
C VAL A 8 11.71 11.03 -24.31
N ARG A 9 10.83 11.53 -23.43
CA ARG A 9 11.26 12.06 -22.14
C ARG A 9 11.89 10.90 -21.37
N PRO A 10 13.05 11.09 -20.74
CA PRO A 10 13.61 10.05 -19.90
C PRO A 10 12.58 9.68 -18.83
N SER A 11 12.31 8.38 -18.74
CA SER A 11 11.39 7.79 -17.77
C SER A 11 11.80 8.04 -16.34
N LEU A 12 13.09 8.27 -16.11
CA LEU A 12 13.70 8.62 -14.84
C LEU A 12 14.25 10.03 -14.87
N THR A 13 14.12 10.70 -13.73
CA THR A 13 14.76 11.98 -13.47
C THR A 13 16.10 11.70 -12.83
N PRO A 14 17.23 12.17 -13.41
CA PRO A 14 18.55 11.98 -12.83
C PRO A 14 18.59 12.38 -11.35
N GLU A 15 19.35 11.65 -10.53
CA GLU A 15 19.47 11.95 -9.10
C GLU A 15 19.93 13.39 -8.84
N ARG A 16 20.81 13.94 -9.68
CA ARG A 16 21.24 15.35 -9.61
C ARG A 16 20.07 16.35 -9.72
N ASP A 17 19.04 16.05 -10.50
CA ASP A 17 17.90 16.94 -10.70
C ASP A 17 16.92 16.81 -9.52
N GLN A 18 16.83 15.60 -8.92
CA GLN A 18 16.11 15.39 -7.66
C GLN A 18 16.81 16.10 -6.48
N ALA A 19 18.15 16.09 -6.46
CA ALA A 19 18.96 16.84 -5.49
C ALA A 19 18.73 18.35 -5.61
N LEU A 20 18.79 18.89 -6.84
CA LEU A 20 18.50 20.31 -7.10
C LEU A 20 17.08 20.69 -6.64
N PHE A 21 16.09 19.83 -6.88
CA PHE A 21 14.73 20.06 -6.38
C PHE A 21 14.66 20.10 -4.85
N PHE A 22 15.40 19.22 -4.16
CA PHE A 22 15.52 19.24 -2.70
C PHE A 22 16.15 20.54 -2.20
N GLU A 23 17.29 20.93 -2.76
CA GLU A 23 18.03 22.16 -2.39
C GLU A 23 17.15 23.41 -2.56
N GLN A 24 16.42 23.52 -3.67
CA GLN A 24 15.53 24.66 -3.92
C GLN A 24 14.36 24.75 -2.93
N LEU A 25 13.82 23.61 -2.48
CA LEU A 25 12.79 23.57 -1.44
C LEU A 25 13.37 23.94 -0.07
N GLU A 26 14.60 23.54 0.21
CA GLU A 26 15.32 23.88 1.44
C GLU A 26 15.63 25.38 1.51
N GLU A 27 16.15 25.95 0.42
CA GLU A 27 16.32 27.40 0.29
C GLU A 27 15.00 28.14 0.49
N GLY A 28 13.90 27.56 0.01
CA GLY A 28 12.55 28.01 0.30
C GLY A 28 12.32 28.16 1.80
N PHE A 29 12.46 27.07 2.55
CA PHE A 29 12.30 27.07 4.00
C PHE A 29 13.15 28.16 4.66
N HIS A 30 14.43 28.29 4.28
CA HIS A 30 15.31 29.30 4.84
C HIS A 30 14.82 30.74 4.59
N ARG A 31 14.28 31.03 3.41
CA ARG A 31 13.64 32.33 3.13
C ARG A 31 12.43 32.58 4.03
N ALA A 32 11.59 31.57 4.27
CA ALA A 32 10.45 31.74 5.17
C ALA A 32 10.84 31.88 6.63
N ALA A 33 11.79 31.08 7.11
CA ALA A 33 12.31 31.20 8.47
C ALA A 33 12.93 32.59 8.70
N ALA A 34 13.65 33.14 7.71
CA ALA A 34 14.17 34.50 7.76
C ALA A 34 13.08 35.58 7.84
N ARG A 35 11.88 35.33 7.29
CA ARG A 35 10.75 36.27 7.33
C ARG A 35 9.91 36.17 8.60
N CYS A 36 9.70 34.96 9.10
CA CYS A 36 8.71 34.68 10.13
C CYS A 36 9.31 34.26 11.48
N GLY A 37 10.64 34.17 11.54
CA GLY A 37 11.33 33.54 12.66
C GLY A 37 11.24 32.02 12.58
N GLU A 38 11.88 31.36 13.54
CA GLU A 38 11.97 29.92 13.59
C GLU A 38 11.54 29.37 14.95
N VAL A 39 10.76 28.29 14.94
CA VAL A 39 10.36 27.56 16.13
C VAL A 39 10.92 26.15 16.04
N VAL A 40 11.63 25.70 17.09
CA VAL A 40 12.22 24.35 17.14
C VAL A 40 11.47 23.49 18.16
N ARG A 41 11.18 22.24 17.79
CA ARG A 41 10.64 21.22 18.68
C ARG A 41 11.36 19.90 18.45
N ASP A 42 11.78 19.27 19.54
CA ASP A 42 12.52 18.02 19.52
C ASP A 42 11.63 16.87 20.02
N PHE A 43 11.72 15.74 19.34
CA PHE A 43 10.92 14.55 19.61
C PHE A 43 11.79 13.30 19.61
N ARG A 44 11.31 12.30 20.32
CA ARG A 44 11.81 10.93 20.21
C ARG A 44 10.82 10.09 19.42
N VAL A 45 11.32 9.39 18.40
CA VAL A 45 10.50 8.61 17.47
C VAL A 45 11.12 7.23 17.33
N ALA A 46 10.47 6.21 17.88
CA ALA A 46 10.88 4.80 17.80
C ALA A 46 12.38 4.56 18.08
N GLY A 47 12.90 5.12 19.18
CA GLY A 47 14.32 5.00 19.55
C GLY A 47 15.29 5.93 18.79
N THR A 48 14.78 6.78 17.90
CA THR A 48 15.56 7.82 17.18
C THR A 48 15.21 9.23 17.64
N ALA A 49 16.04 10.22 17.29
CA ALA A 49 15.77 11.63 17.58
C ALA A 49 15.28 12.36 16.32
N VAL A 50 14.23 13.17 16.45
CA VAL A 50 13.68 13.99 15.36
C VAL A 50 13.59 15.43 15.83
N ARG A 51 14.28 16.33 15.13
CA ARG A 51 14.15 17.77 15.29
C ARG A 51 13.23 18.31 14.22
N ILE A 52 12.21 19.07 14.61
CA ILE A 52 11.33 19.77 13.69
C ILE A 52 11.57 21.26 13.81
N ARG A 53 11.84 21.90 12.68
CA ARG A 53 12.10 23.33 12.55
C ARG A 53 10.98 23.94 11.73
N PHE A 54 10.21 24.80 12.36
CA PHE A 54 9.07 25.47 11.75
C PHE A 54 9.47 26.88 11.34
N ALA A 55 9.17 27.27 10.10
CA ALA A 55 9.23 28.66 9.69
C ALA A 55 7.94 29.38 10.16
N GLY A 56 8.05 30.14 11.26
CA GLY A 56 6.91 30.74 11.95
C GLY A 56 6.10 29.74 12.80
N GLU A 57 5.02 30.24 13.40
CA GLU A 57 4.16 29.46 14.33
C GLU A 57 3.02 28.72 13.62
N GLY A 58 2.77 29.01 12.34
CA GLY A 58 1.54 28.62 11.63
C GLY A 58 1.21 27.13 11.65
N LEU A 59 2.22 26.25 11.61
CA LEU A 59 2.07 24.79 11.57
C LEU A 59 2.35 24.10 12.91
N VAL A 60 2.77 24.84 13.95
CA VAL A 60 3.19 24.25 15.23
C VAL A 60 2.02 23.50 15.87
N GLU A 61 0.85 24.14 15.99
CA GLU A 61 -0.34 23.56 16.62
C GLU A 61 -0.97 22.40 15.81
N SER A 62 -0.72 22.34 14.50
CA SER A 62 -1.24 21.28 13.64
C SER A 62 -0.37 20.01 13.65
N ILE A 63 0.91 20.13 13.96
CA ILE A 63 1.88 19.04 13.84
C ILE A 63 2.38 18.58 15.21
N ALA A 64 2.88 19.49 16.04
CA ALA A 64 3.57 19.13 17.28
C ALA A 64 2.69 18.35 18.27
N PRO A 65 1.41 18.71 18.51
CA PRO A 65 0.57 17.99 19.47
C PRO A 65 0.22 16.56 19.04
N GLY A 66 0.30 16.24 17.74
CA GLY A 66 0.02 14.89 17.24
C GLY A 66 1.10 13.87 17.57
N LEU A 67 2.34 14.30 17.84
CA LEU A 67 3.49 13.43 18.08
C LEU A 67 3.60 12.98 19.54
N ALA A 68 4.00 11.72 19.72
CA ALA A 68 3.86 11.04 21.01
C ALA A 68 4.92 11.40 22.08
N PHE A 69 6.12 11.89 21.74
CA PHE A 69 7.18 12.10 22.74
C PHE A 69 8.02 13.35 22.47
N PRO A 70 7.51 14.55 22.83
CA PRO A 70 8.37 15.73 22.90
C PRO A 70 9.46 15.53 23.96
N VAL A 71 10.65 16.04 23.69
CA VAL A 71 11.81 16.00 24.59
C VAL A 71 12.42 17.39 24.72
N ALA A 72 12.98 17.71 25.90
CA ALA A 72 13.67 18.98 26.12
C ALA A 72 15.04 19.00 25.44
N GLU A 73 15.70 17.85 25.34
CA GLU A 73 17.00 17.68 24.69
C GLU A 73 16.98 16.45 23.79
N LEU A 74 17.60 16.55 22.61
CA LEU A 74 17.67 15.42 21.67
C LEU A 74 18.52 14.29 22.25
N PRO A 75 17.98 13.05 22.29
CA PRO A 75 18.75 11.90 22.71
C PRO A 75 19.95 11.63 21.78
N ALA A 76 20.92 10.87 22.29
CA ALA A 76 21.99 10.31 21.47
C ALA A 76 21.44 9.27 20.49
N GLY A 77 22.07 9.11 19.32
CA GLY A 77 21.65 8.16 18.29
C GLY A 77 21.38 8.82 16.93
N PRO A 78 20.79 8.08 15.97
CA PRO A 78 20.42 8.62 14.66
C PRO A 78 19.45 9.80 14.82
N ARG A 79 19.74 10.89 14.11
CA ARG A 79 18.96 12.13 14.15
C ARG A 79 18.47 12.49 12.77
N CYS A 80 17.23 12.96 12.69
CA CYS A 80 16.63 13.52 11.50
C CYS A 80 16.19 14.97 11.78
N GLU A 81 16.46 15.88 10.85
CA GLU A 81 16.00 17.26 10.88
C GLU A 81 14.87 17.44 9.84
N ILE A 82 13.72 17.94 10.26
CA ILE A 82 12.55 18.15 9.41
C ILE A 82 12.26 19.64 9.34
N LEU A 83 12.36 20.21 8.15
CA LEU A 83 12.06 21.61 7.84
C LEU A 83 10.59 21.74 7.43
N VAL A 84 9.84 22.59 8.13
CA VAL A 84 8.38 22.66 8.03
C VAL A 84 7.94 24.10 7.77
N TRP A 85 7.11 24.30 6.76
CA TRP A 85 6.60 25.62 6.42
C TRP A 85 5.34 25.58 5.54
N ASP A 86 4.57 26.66 5.55
CA ASP A 86 3.43 26.86 4.65
C ASP A 86 3.53 28.18 3.88
N SER A 87 2.92 28.24 2.69
CA SER A 87 2.98 29.46 1.86
C SER A 87 2.08 30.59 2.35
N GLU A 88 0.92 30.29 2.93
CA GLU A 88 -0.06 31.30 3.34
C GLU A 88 0.48 32.23 4.44
N THR A 89 1.06 31.64 5.50
CA THR A 89 1.56 32.41 6.65
C THR A 89 2.94 33.01 6.40
N THR A 90 3.76 32.34 5.58
CA THR A 90 5.15 32.79 5.33
C THR A 90 5.30 33.68 4.10
N GLY A 91 4.30 33.67 3.20
CA GLY A 91 4.31 34.38 1.93
C GLY A 91 5.41 33.94 0.96
N VAL A 92 5.92 32.72 1.10
CA VAL A 92 6.94 32.15 0.21
C VAL A 92 6.37 30.92 -0.49
N MET A 93 6.49 30.88 -1.81
CA MET A 93 6.03 29.75 -2.64
C MET A 93 7.12 28.69 -2.79
N PRO A 94 6.76 27.39 -2.86
CA PRO A 94 7.71 26.34 -3.17
C PRO A 94 8.05 26.37 -4.66
N VAL A 95 9.16 25.72 -5.04
CA VAL A 95 9.35 25.35 -6.45
C VAL A 95 8.49 24.13 -6.79
N ALA A 96 7.99 24.07 -8.03
CA ALA A 96 7.23 22.91 -8.49
C ALA A 96 8.17 21.71 -8.72
N PRO A 97 7.73 20.46 -8.47
CA PRO A 97 8.51 19.29 -8.86
C PRO A 97 8.82 19.33 -10.37
N PRO A 98 10.02 18.95 -10.83
CA PRO A 98 10.37 18.91 -12.26
C PRO A 98 9.70 17.73 -13.00
N ARG A 99 8.42 17.48 -12.73
CA ARG A 99 7.58 16.44 -13.34
C ARG A 99 6.17 16.94 -13.58
N PRO A 100 5.51 16.51 -14.67
CA PRO A 100 4.11 16.81 -14.90
C PRO A 100 3.22 16.06 -13.90
N HIS A 101 2.03 16.61 -13.63
CA HIS A 101 1.08 16.03 -12.67
C HIS A 101 0.63 14.61 -13.04
N GLU A 102 0.68 14.21 -14.31
CA GLU A 102 0.35 12.85 -14.76
C GLU A 102 1.24 11.75 -14.15
N ASP A 103 2.44 12.12 -13.69
CA ASP A 103 3.36 11.21 -13.02
C ASP A 103 3.04 11.02 -11.55
N PHE A 104 2.09 11.78 -11.00
CA PHE A 104 1.76 11.76 -9.59
C PHE A 104 0.69 10.69 -9.36
N THR A 105 1.01 9.78 -8.47
CA THR A 105 0.14 8.65 -8.09
C THR A 105 -0.83 9.06 -6.99
N THR A 106 -1.90 8.28 -6.82
CA THR A 106 -2.93 8.50 -5.79
C THR A 106 -2.35 8.34 -4.39
N ARG A 107 -1.43 7.39 -4.23
CA ARG A 107 -0.64 7.13 -3.01
C ARG A 107 0.51 8.13 -2.77
N GLY A 108 0.73 9.05 -3.71
CA GLY A 108 1.63 10.19 -3.58
C GLY A 108 3.06 10.02 -4.08
N ASN A 109 3.45 8.89 -4.69
CA ASN A 109 4.71 8.81 -5.43
C ASN A 109 4.69 9.73 -6.66
N ILE A 110 5.89 10.17 -7.07
CA ILE A 110 6.14 10.88 -8.32
C ILE A 110 6.91 9.92 -9.25
N TRP A 111 6.27 9.46 -10.32
CA TRP A 111 6.89 8.53 -11.27
C TRP A 111 8.12 9.15 -11.94
N GLY A 112 9.23 8.42 -11.90
CA GLY A 112 10.53 8.87 -12.37
C GLY A 112 11.42 9.47 -11.28
N PHE A 113 10.93 9.62 -10.05
CA PHE A 113 11.78 9.94 -8.88
C PHE A 113 12.06 8.64 -8.11
N ASP A 114 13.14 7.96 -8.47
CA ASP A 114 13.54 6.66 -7.94
C ASP A 114 14.96 6.64 -7.35
N SER A 115 15.50 7.82 -7.01
CA SER A 115 16.82 7.92 -6.38
C SER A 115 16.90 7.01 -5.15
N PRO A 116 17.98 6.26 -4.93
CA PRO A 116 18.17 5.52 -3.69
C PRO A 116 18.33 6.44 -2.47
N ARG A 117 18.85 7.67 -2.66
CA ARG A 117 19.11 8.67 -1.62
C ARG A 117 17.92 9.59 -1.34
N TYR A 118 17.29 10.13 -2.37
CA TYR A 118 16.19 11.08 -2.21
C TYR A 118 14.83 10.39 -2.23
N ARG A 119 13.94 10.80 -1.33
CA ARG A 119 12.52 10.41 -1.32
C ARG A 119 11.67 11.62 -1.56
N SER A 120 10.58 11.42 -2.28
CA SER A 120 9.64 12.47 -2.65
C SER A 120 8.21 11.95 -2.66
N ALA A 121 7.28 12.77 -2.15
CA ALA A 121 5.87 12.51 -2.32
C ALA A 121 5.04 13.78 -2.38
N TYR A 122 3.95 13.72 -3.12
CA TYR A 122 2.90 14.71 -3.12
C TYR A 122 1.61 14.10 -2.55
N GLN A 123 1.08 14.66 -1.46
CA GLN A 123 -0.16 14.17 -0.86
C GLN A 123 -1.32 15.07 -1.26
N TRP A 124 -2.22 14.55 -2.10
CA TRP A 124 -3.35 15.29 -2.66
C TRP A 124 -4.30 15.87 -1.61
N GLY A 125 -4.56 15.11 -0.54
CA GLY A 125 -5.55 15.47 0.47
C GLY A 125 -5.24 16.80 1.16
N GLU A 126 -3.97 17.04 1.47
CA GLU A 126 -3.49 18.28 2.11
C GLU A 126 -2.64 19.17 1.19
N GLY A 127 -2.47 18.78 -0.08
CA GLY A 127 -1.60 19.46 -1.04
C GLY A 127 -0.13 19.51 -0.62
N SER A 128 0.34 18.55 0.20
CA SER A 128 1.68 18.62 0.78
C SER A 128 2.76 18.09 -0.16
N VAL A 129 3.91 18.78 -0.18
CA VAL A 129 5.15 18.28 -0.78
C VAL A 129 6.05 17.79 0.34
N ASN A 130 6.48 16.53 0.24
CA ASN A 130 7.31 15.85 1.21
C ASN A 130 8.60 15.43 0.52
N LEU A 131 9.75 15.85 1.03
CA LEU A 131 11.06 15.44 0.54
C LEU A 131 11.94 14.92 1.67
N MET A 132 12.85 14.02 1.36
CA MET A 132 13.87 13.58 2.31
C MET A 132 15.17 13.19 1.60
N ASP A 133 16.29 13.74 2.07
CA ASP A 133 17.63 13.25 1.80
C ASP A 133 18.00 12.25 2.90
N LEU A 134 18.08 10.97 2.53
CA LEU A 134 18.38 9.89 3.48
C LEU A 134 19.83 9.92 3.96
N GLU A 135 20.75 10.43 3.17
CA GLU A 135 22.18 10.50 3.53
C GLU A 135 22.44 11.66 4.49
N ALA A 136 21.92 12.85 4.16
CA ALA A 136 22.00 14.03 5.03
C ALA A 136 21.04 13.96 6.23
N ARG A 137 20.10 13.00 6.23
CA ARG A 137 19.05 12.81 7.25
C ARG A 137 18.24 14.09 7.48
N ARG A 138 17.88 14.72 6.37
CA ARG A 138 17.10 15.96 6.37
C ARG A 138 15.86 15.79 5.53
N ALA A 139 14.74 16.30 6.01
CA ALA A 139 13.46 16.25 5.33
C ALA A 139 12.81 17.62 5.26
N ILE A 140 11.89 17.76 4.31
CA ILE A 140 11.15 18.99 4.07
C ILE A 140 9.67 18.63 3.96
N TYR A 141 8.84 19.34 4.71
CA TYR A 141 7.39 19.28 4.64
C TYR A 141 6.87 20.67 4.30
N TRP A 142 6.25 20.80 3.13
CA TRP A 142 5.60 22.02 2.70
C TRP A 142 4.11 21.78 2.46
N VAL A 143 3.29 22.77 2.81
CA VAL A 143 1.85 22.82 2.48
C VAL A 143 1.46 24.20 1.98
N PRO A 144 0.38 24.34 1.18
CA PRO A 144 -0.08 25.64 0.73
C PRO A 144 -0.56 26.54 1.88
N SER A 145 -1.19 25.96 2.91
CA SER A 145 -1.81 26.68 4.02
C SER A 145 -1.85 25.81 5.27
N SER A 146 -1.62 26.43 6.43
CA SER A 146 -1.83 25.78 7.74
C SER A 146 -3.29 25.77 8.20
N ARG A 147 -4.15 26.62 7.62
CA ARG A 147 -5.56 26.82 8.03
C ARG A 147 -6.51 25.77 7.46
N HIS A 148 -6.16 25.22 6.31
CA HIS A 148 -7.01 24.29 5.56
C HIS A 148 -6.48 22.85 5.60
N LEU A 149 -5.70 22.52 6.64
CA LEU A 149 -5.23 21.16 6.82
C LEU A 149 -6.39 20.23 7.18
N PRO A 150 -6.56 19.13 6.45
CA PRO A 150 -7.54 18.13 6.82
C PRO A 150 -7.26 17.52 8.20
N ALA A 151 -8.31 17.15 8.93
CA ALA A 151 -8.19 16.56 10.26
C ALA A 151 -7.29 15.31 10.30
N TRP A 152 -7.22 14.51 9.25
CA TRP A 152 -6.30 13.35 9.24
C TRP A 152 -4.82 13.76 9.36
N VAL A 153 -4.42 14.94 8.88
CA VAL A 153 -3.05 15.45 9.05
C VAL A 153 -2.74 15.66 10.54
N LEU A 154 -3.71 16.13 11.31
CA LEU A 154 -3.56 16.30 12.76
C LEU A 154 -3.35 14.95 13.49
N SER A 155 -3.95 13.88 12.95
CA SER A 155 -3.88 12.53 13.54
C SER A 155 -2.63 11.73 13.14
N CYS A 156 -1.97 12.08 12.03
CA CYS A 156 -0.74 11.43 11.60
C CYS A 156 0.18 12.43 10.87
N PRO A 157 0.63 13.49 11.57
CA PRO A 157 1.43 14.54 10.95
C PRO A 157 2.75 13.96 10.43
N LEU A 158 3.25 14.50 9.31
CA LEU A 158 4.54 14.10 8.71
C LEU A 158 4.61 12.60 8.33
N ARG A 159 3.47 11.93 8.13
CA ARG A 159 3.36 10.48 7.85
C ARG A 159 4.37 9.97 6.83
N SER A 160 4.49 10.65 5.69
CA SER A 160 5.40 10.23 4.60
C SER A 160 6.86 10.26 5.05
N ILE A 161 7.28 11.36 5.70
CA ILE A 161 8.65 11.56 6.16
C ILE A 161 8.99 10.58 7.28
N LEU A 162 8.10 10.42 8.26
CA LEU A 162 8.30 9.48 9.37
C LEU A 162 8.32 8.04 8.86
N HIS A 163 7.50 7.68 7.85
CA HIS A 163 7.59 6.38 7.19
C HIS A 163 8.99 6.13 6.60
N TRP A 164 9.56 7.08 5.86
CA TRP A 164 10.88 6.92 5.24
C TRP A 164 12.00 6.89 6.28
N TRP A 165 11.92 7.75 7.29
CA TRP A 165 12.89 7.77 8.38
C TRP A 165 12.90 6.46 9.15
N LEU A 166 11.72 5.93 9.50
CA LEU A 166 11.59 4.64 10.16
C LEU A 166 12.18 3.51 9.30
N ALA A 167 11.82 3.47 8.01
CA ALA A 167 12.35 2.48 7.07
C ALA A 167 13.88 2.52 6.97
N HIS A 168 14.48 3.72 6.93
CA HIS A 168 15.93 3.90 6.91
C HIS A 168 16.63 3.37 8.17
N ASN A 169 15.94 3.34 9.31
CA ASN A 169 16.48 2.86 10.58
C ASN A 169 16.05 1.43 10.93
N GLY A 170 15.49 0.66 9.99
CA GLY A 170 15.11 -0.73 10.21
C GLY A 170 13.74 -0.94 10.89
N HIS A 171 12.93 0.11 10.97
CA HIS A 171 11.55 0.06 11.45
C HIS A 171 10.58 0.11 10.26
N GLN A 172 9.34 -0.31 10.47
CA GLN A 172 8.28 -0.23 9.47
C GLN A 172 7.06 0.46 10.06
N LEU A 173 6.59 1.51 9.37
CA LEU A 173 5.30 2.10 9.68
C LEU A 173 4.20 1.18 9.14
N VAL A 174 3.23 0.83 9.99
CA VAL A 174 2.13 -0.09 9.67
C VAL A 174 0.81 0.54 10.05
N HIS A 175 -0.17 0.44 9.16
CA HIS A 175 -1.53 0.87 9.45
C HIS A 175 -2.22 -0.14 10.38
N GLY A 176 -2.47 0.27 11.62
CA GLY A 176 -2.96 -0.60 12.68
C GLY A 176 -3.00 0.11 14.03
N ALA A 177 -3.48 -0.60 15.05
CA ALA A 177 -3.47 -0.12 16.42
C ALA A 177 -2.68 -1.08 17.32
N VAL A 178 -2.03 -0.57 18.36
CA VAL A 178 -1.34 -1.39 19.36
C VAL A 178 -1.71 -0.93 20.75
N VAL A 179 -2.17 -1.87 21.56
CA VAL A 179 -2.45 -1.71 22.99
C VAL A 179 -1.60 -2.68 23.79
N GLY A 180 -1.54 -2.52 25.11
CA GLY A 180 -0.86 -3.50 25.95
C GLY A 180 -1.37 -3.62 27.36
N ASP A 181 -1.08 -4.78 27.94
CA ASP A 181 -1.41 -5.13 29.32
C ASP A 181 -0.25 -5.94 29.91
N GLY A 182 0.14 -5.64 31.15
CA GLY A 182 1.26 -6.33 31.81
C GLY A 182 2.59 -6.30 31.03
N GLY A 183 2.85 -5.25 30.24
CA GLY A 183 4.04 -5.14 29.40
C GLY A 183 4.02 -5.98 28.12
N ARG A 184 2.86 -6.52 27.73
CA ARG A 184 2.66 -7.31 26.50
C ARG A 184 1.80 -6.55 25.51
N GLY A 185 2.34 -6.30 24.32
CA GLY A 185 1.66 -5.59 23.25
C GLY A 185 0.80 -6.52 22.38
N VAL A 186 -0.38 -6.05 22.02
CA VAL A 186 -1.32 -6.68 21.08
C VAL A 186 -1.47 -5.77 19.86
N LEU A 187 -1.06 -6.26 18.70
CA LEU A 187 -1.22 -5.59 17.42
C LEU A 187 -2.58 -5.92 16.81
N MET A 188 -3.31 -4.89 16.41
CA MET A 188 -4.61 -5.00 15.75
C MET A 188 -4.53 -4.41 14.34
N PRO A 189 -4.31 -5.24 13.32
CA PRO A 189 -4.36 -4.83 11.92
C PRO A 189 -5.81 -4.78 11.42
N GLY A 190 -6.02 -4.37 10.17
CA GLY A 190 -7.33 -4.44 9.54
C GLY A 190 -7.72 -3.18 8.80
N GLN A 191 -8.74 -3.32 7.95
CA GLN A 191 -9.24 -2.22 7.11
C GLN A 191 -9.93 -1.12 7.93
N GLY A 192 -10.15 0.03 7.29
CA GLY A 192 -11.01 1.08 7.87
C GLY A 192 -12.37 0.49 8.25
N GLY A 193 -12.90 0.88 9.41
CA GLY A 193 -14.18 0.36 9.91
C GLY A 193 -14.13 -0.98 10.65
N ALA A 194 -12.99 -1.71 10.67
CA ALA A 194 -12.89 -3.01 11.35
C ALA A 194 -12.95 -2.95 12.89
N GLY A 195 -13.08 -1.77 13.50
CA GLY A 195 -13.16 -1.58 14.96
C GLY A 195 -11.83 -1.37 15.69
N LYS A 196 -10.69 -1.23 15.00
CA LYS A 196 -9.35 -1.00 15.59
C LYS A 196 -9.31 0.20 16.56
N SER A 197 -9.67 1.38 16.07
CA SER A 197 -9.60 2.63 16.83
C SER A 197 -10.51 2.59 18.05
N SER A 198 -11.79 2.22 17.87
CA SER A 198 -12.74 2.06 18.97
C SER A 198 -12.26 1.05 20.03
N THR A 199 -11.68 -0.08 19.59
CA THR A 199 -11.11 -1.08 20.50
C THR A 199 -9.90 -0.55 21.27
N SER A 200 -8.99 0.16 20.58
CA SER A 200 -7.81 0.76 21.23
C SER A 200 -8.17 1.82 22.26
N LEU A 201 -9.22 2.61 21.97
CA LEU A 201 -9.74 3.63 22.87
C LEU A 201 -10.48 3.03 24.06
N ALA A 202 -11.27 1.97 23.86
CA ALA A 202 -11.85 1.20 24.96
C ALA A 202 -10.75 0.64 25.89
N CYS A 203 -9.69 0.07 25.32
CA CYS A 203 -8.55 -0.41 26.11
C CYS A 203 -7.94 0.71 26.95
N LEU A 204 -7.66 1.87 26.34
CA LEU A 204 -7.10 3.03 27.04
C LEU A 204 -8.01 3.53 28.16
N ALA A 205 -9.32 3.65 27.90
CA ALA A 205 -10.33 4.05 28.88
C ALA A 205 -10.39 3.10 30.09
N HIS A 206 -10.15 1.80 29.86
CA HIS A 206 -10.10 0.77 30.91
C HIS A 206 -8.68 0.51 31.48
N GLY A 207 -7.76 1.46 31.26
CA GLY A 207 -6.45 1.52 31.91
C GLY A 207 -5.35 0.69 31.25
N LEU A 208 -5.57 0.13 30.06
CA LEU A 208 -4.49 -0.53 29.30
C LEU A 208 -3.52 0.52 28.75
N GLN A 209 -2.33 0.04 28.39
CA GLN A 209 -1.31 0.84 27.73
C GLN A 209 -1.70 1.08 26.27
N PHE A 210 -1.40 2.27 25.75
CA PHE A 210 -1.64 2.67 24.37
C PHE A 210 -0.31 2.98 23.68
N ILE A 211 -0.02 2.26 22.59
CA ILE A 211 1.14 2.53 21.74
C ILE A 211 0.74 3.34 20.50
N GLY A 212 -0.43 3.08 19.93
CA GLY A 212 -0.88 3.88 18.80
C GLY A 212 -2.18 3.39 18.20
N ASP A 213 -2.78 4.27 17.42
CA ASP A 213 -3.93 4.03 16.55
C ASP A 213 -3.64 4.64 15.17
N ASP A 214 -4.33 4.13 14.15
CA ASP A 214 -4.14 4.45 12.72
C ASP A 214 -2.78 4.02 12.15
N TYR A 215 -1.67 4.44 12.76
CA TYR A 215 -0.32 4.05 12.37
C TYR A 215 0.57 3.80 13.58
N VAL A 216 1.30 2.68 13.53
CA VAL A 216 2.28 2.27 14.54
C VAL A 216 3.63 1.98 13.89
N ALA A 217 4.71 2.31 14.59
CA ALA A 217 6.05 1.94 14.18
C ALA A 217 6.40 0.56 14.76
N LEU A 218 6.79 -0.38 13.91
CA LEU A 218 7.17 -1.74 14.30
C LEU A 218 8.63 -2.00 13.95
N ALA A 219 9.33 -2.80 14.75
CA ALA A 219 10.65 -3.33 14.40
C ALA A 219 10.84 -4.75 14.96
N PHE A 220 11.89 -5.42 14.49
CA PHE A 220 12.39 -6.66 15.08
C PHE A 220 13.75 -6.38 15.73
N ASP A 221 13.83 -6.28 17.06
CA ASP A 221 15.12 -6.27 17.76
C ASP A 221 15.02 -6.68 19.26
N PRO A 222 15.51 -7.88 19.65
CA PRO A 222 15.64 -9.08 18.81
C PRO A 222 14.26 -9.70 18.47
N ALA A 223 13.20 -9.20 19.10
CA ALA A 223 11.82 -9.66 18.96
C ALA A 223 10.92 -8.53 18.40
N PRO A 224 9.73 -8.86 17.87
CA PRO A 224 8.74 -7.88 17.44
C PRO A 224 8.45 -6.85 18.54
N ARG A 225 8.55 -5.57 18.21
CA ARG A 225 8.30 -4.45 19.12
C ARG A 225 7.54 -3.35 18.40
N ALA A 226 6.59 -2.75 19.10
CA ALA A 226 5.86 -1.58 18.66
C ALA A 226 6.33 -0.35 19.43
N TYR A 227 6.34 0.79 18.76
CA TYR A 227 6.76 2.08 19.30
C TYR A 227 5.69 3.13 19.05
N SER A 228 5.44 3.99 20.05
CA SER A 228 4.46 5.06 19.89
C SER A 228 5.04 6.16 19.03
N LEU A 229 4.26 6.54 18.02
CA LEU A 229 4.60 7.58 17.07
C LEU A 229 3.70 8.79 17.26
N TYR A 230 2.39 8.53 17.30
CA TYR A 230 1.36 9.53 17.46
C TYR A 230 0.63 9.34 18.78
N ALA A 231 0.23 10.46 19.39
CA ALA A 231 -0.58 10.50 20.61
C ALA A 231 -2.05 10.82 20.29
N THR A 232 -2.51 10.38 19.13
CA THR A 232 -3.84 10.69 18.60
C THR A 232 -4.59 9.45 18.21
N ALA A 233 -5.92 9.55 18.22
CA ALA A 233 -6.81 8.55 17.65
C ALA A 233 -7.97 9.22 16.92
N LYS A 234 -8.59 8.48 16.00
CA LYS A 234 -9.76 8.95 15.25
C LYS A 234 -11.00 8.18 15.68
N LEU A 235 -12.03 8.90 16.11
CA LEU A 235 -13.28 8.29 16.52
C LEU A 235 -14.46 9.04 15.89
N ASP A 236 -15.49 8.31 15.45
CA ASP A 236 -16.72 8.96 15.03
C ASP A 236 -17.41 9.63 16.22
N ARG A 237 -18.10 10.74 15.95
CA ARG A 237 -18.69 11.57 17.01
C ARG A 237 -19.67 10.81 17.89
N ARG A 238 -20.49 9.92 17.30
CA ARG A 238 -21.47 9.11 18.04
C ARG A 238 -20.80 8.10 18.95
N SER A 239 -19.68 7.53 18.52
CA SER A 239 -18.89 6.64 19.35
C SER A 239 -18.23 7.35 20.53
N LEU A 240 -17.87 8.63 20.40
CA LEU A 240 -17.28 9.39 21.50
C LEU A 240 -18.23 9.50 22.72
N GLU A 241 -19.54 9.52 22.50
CA GLU A 241 -20.55 9.50 23.58
C GLU A 241 -20.44 8.26 24.47
N ARG A 242 -19.85 7.16 23.97
CA ARG A 242 -19.62 5.92 24.72
C ARG A 242 -18.38 5.96 25.62
N TYR A 243 -17.57 7.02 25.53
CA TYR A 243 -16.31 7.18 26.25
C TYR A 243 -16.26 8.55 26.95
N PRO A 244 -17.12 8.81 27.95
CA PRO A 244 -17.21 10.11 28.61
C PRO A 244 -15.89 10.56 29.25
N GLU A 245 -15.07 9.61 29.72
CA GLU A 245 -13.73 9.87 30.25
C GLU A 245 -12.76 10.40 29.18
N LEU A 246 -12.84 9.92 27.94
CA LEU A 246 -12.03 10.44 26.83
C LEU A 246 -12.49 11.86 26.48
N ALA A 247 -13.81 12.07 26.37
CA ALA A 247 -14.37 13.38 26.07
C ALA A 247 -14.04 14.45 27.12
N ALA A 248 -13.95 14.05 28.41
CA ALA A 248 -13.65 14.95 29.51
C ALA A 248 -12.15 15.28 29.64
N ARG A 249 -11.25 14.39 29.21
CA ARG A 249 -9.81 14.51 29.45
C ARG A 249 -8.99 14.85 28.21
N CYS A 250 -9.51 14.63 27.02
CA CYS A 250 -8.78 14.82 25.77
C CYS A 250 -9.38 15.96 24.96
N ARG A 251 -8.53 16.80 24.36
CA ARG A 251 -8.98 17.73 23.33
C ARG A 251 -9.47 16.94 22.12
N ALA A 252 -10.63 17.31 21.60
CA ALA A 252 -11.20 16.78 20.37
C ALA A 252 -11.26 17.88 19.30
N VAL A 253 -10.71 17.61 18.11
CA VAL A 253 -10.82 18.51 16.96
C VAL A 253 -11.69 17.86 15.90
N GLU A 254 -12.71 18.61 15.46
CA GLU A 254 -13.59 18.23 14.37
C GLU A 254 -13.30 19.10 13.15
N SER A 255 -13.46 18.51 11.96
CA SER A 255 -13.30 19.23 10.70
C SER A 255 -14.57 19.09 9.87
N PRO A 256 -15.08 20.19 9.27
CA PRO A 256 -16.15 20.11 8.29
C PRO A 256 -15.85 19.09 7.19
N GLY A 257 -16.82 18.25 6.85
CA GLY A 257 -16.67 17.21 5.82
C GLY A 257 -15.87 15.98 6.24
N PHE A 258 -15.38 15.91 7.48
CA PHE A 258 -14.71 14.73 8.03
C PHE A 258 -15.52 14.14 9.18
N GLU A 259 -16.00 12.91 9.01
CA GLU A 259 -16.96 12.28 9.94
C GLU A 259 -16.38 11.95 11.34
N LYS A 260 -15.05 11.95 11.47
CA LYS A 260 -14.36 11.55 12.70
C LYS A 260 -13.72 12.75 13.40
N ALA A 261 -13.85 12.79 14.72
CA ALA A 261 -13.06 13.67 15.56
C ALA A 261 -11.64 13.10 15.75
N VAL A 262 -10.66 13.99 15.84
CA VAL A 262 -9.28 13.67 16.25
C VAL A 262 -9.13 13.96 17.73
N LEU A 263 -8.81 12.94 18.51
CA LEU A 263 -8.57 13.05 19.95
C LEU A 263 -7.07 13.16 20.20
N PHE A 264 -6.65 14.16 20.98
CA PHE A 264 -5.28 14.31 21.48
C PHE A 264 -5.17 13.64 22.84
N LEU A 265 -4.71 12.39 22.84
CA LEU A 265 -4.80 11.49 23.98
C LEU A 265 -3.78 11.78 25.08
N ARG A 266 -2.65 12.40 24.73
CA ARG A 266 -1.62 12.80 25.72
C ARG A 266 -2.12 13.81 26.74
N ASP A 267 -3.10 14.64 26.37
CA ASP A 267 -3.69 15.64 27.28
C ASP A 267 -4.28 14.98 28.53
N GLY A 268 -4.87 13.80 28.36
CA GLY A 268 -5.49 13.04 29.44
C GLY A 268 -4.68 11.84 29.92
N PHE A 269 -3.91 11.18 29.06
CA PHE A 269 -3.46 9.80 29.27
C PHE A 269 -1.97 9.58 29.04
N ALA A 270 -1.13 10.60 29.23
CA ALA A 270 0.32 10.49 29.04
C ALA A 270 0.96 9.30 29.80
N ASP A 271 0.51 9.01 31.02
CA ASP A 271 1.06 7.92 31.85
C ASP A 271 0.71 6.52 31.31
N ASN A 272 -0.35 6.41 30.50
CA ASN A 272 -0.76 5.16 29.85
C ASN A 272 -0.09 4.95 28.48
N MET A 273 0.84 5.83 28.08
CA MET A 273 1.49 5.79 26.78
C MET A 273 2.98 5.49 26.92
N PRO A 274 3.37 4.23 27.13
CA PRO A 274 4.78 3.86 27.13
C PRO A 274 5.39 4.12 25.76
N GLU A 275 6.71 4.27 25.69
CA GLU A 275 7.40 4.48 24.42
C GLU A 275 7.34 3.27 23.50
N SER A 276 7.43 2.07 24.07
CA SER A 276 7.42 0.84 23.29
C SER A 276 6.91 -0.34 24.11
N LEU A 277 6.42 -1.36 23.40
CA LEU A 277 6.04 -2.65 23.97
C LEU A 277 6.45 -3.79 23.03
N PRO A 278 6.91 -4.95 23.57
CA PRO A 278 7.07 -6.15 22.76
C PRO A 278 5.70 -6.60 22.24
N VAL A 279 5.58 -6.86 20.93
CA VAL A 279 4.36 -7.39 20.33
C VAL A 279 4.34 -8.89 20.52
N ARG A 280 3.35 -9.40 21.24
CA ARG A 280 3.21 -10.83 21.59
C ARG A 280 2.04 -11.50 20.89
N LEU A 281 1.08 -10.72 20.40
CA LEU A 281 -0.14 -11.20 19.78
C LEU A 281 -0.56 -10.29 18.64
N VAL A 282 -1.13 -10.87 17.59
CA VAL A 282 -1.89 -10.16 16.57
C VAL A 282 -3.36 -10.55 16.67
N LEU A 283 -4.23 -9.59 16.93
CA LEU A 283 -5.68 -9.80 16.95
C LEU A 283 -6.32 -9.08 15.76
N THR A 284 -6.81 -9.84 14.79
CA THR A 284 -7.53 -9.28 13.65
C THR A 284 -8.99 -9.03 14.06
N PRO A 285 -9.44 -7.77 14.20
CA PRO A 285 -10.78 -7.48 14.67
C PRO A 285 -11.83 -7.68 13.58
N ARG A 286 -12.98 -8.24 13.96
CA ARG A 286 -14.17 -8.41 13.14
C ARG A 286 -15.40 -8.06 13.96
N ILE A 287 -16.21 -7.10 13.49
CA ILE A 287 -17.48 -6.74 14.13
C ILE A 287 -18.44 -7.91 13.97
N SER A 288 -18.86 -8.52 15.08
CA SER A 288 -19.72 -9.72 15.06
C SER A 288 -21.21 -9.39 15.16
N GLY A 289 -21.55 -8.22 15.74
CA GLY A 289 -22.93 -7.87 16.09
C GLY A 289 -23.49 -8.65 17.28
N GLN A 290 -22.72 -9.57 17.88
CA GLN A 290 -23.11 -10.32 19.06
C GLN A 290 -22.79 -9.53 20.34
N PRO A 291 -23.44 -9.82 21.48
CA PRO A 291 -23.12 -9.17 22.75
C PRO A 291 -21.70 -9.50 23.23
N GLU A 292 -21.32 -10.78 23.15
CA GLU A 292 -20.07 -11.29 23.68
C GLU A 292 -18.90 -11.16 22.70
N THR A 293 -17.71 -10.86 23.23
CA THR A 293 -16.47 -10.88 22.47
C THR A 293 -15.84 -12.26 22.54
N THR A 294 -15.46 -12.84 21.39
CA THR A 294 -14.86 -14.18 21.34
C THR A 294 -13.59 -14.20 20.49
N LEU A 295 -12.70 -15.14 20.77
CA LEU A 295 -11.55 -15.44 19.91
C LEU A 295 -11.90 -16.54 18.90
N GLY A 296 -11.31 -16.45 17.72
CA GLY A 296 -11.46 -17.45 16.66
C GLY A 296 -10.18 -17.68 15.88
N LEU A 297 -10.23 -18.65 14.97
CA LEU A 297 -9.11 -18.95 14.07
C LEU A 297 -8.98 -17.89 12.98
N VAL A 298 -7.73 -17.59 12.60
CA VAL A 298 -7.38 -16.78 11.43
C VAL A 298 -6.06 -17.30 10.86
N ASP A 299 -5.98 -17.43 9.55
CA ASP A 299 -4.76 -17.89 8.90
C ASP A 299 -3.75 -16.76 8.73
N ALA A 300 -2.46 -17.10 8.64
CA ALA A 300 -1.39 -16.11 8.50
C ALA A 300 -1.57 -15.24 7.25
N GLY A 301 -2.11 -15.79 6.15
CA GLY A 301 -2.41 -15.03 4.94
C GLY A 301 -3.44 -13.91 5.16
N ASP A 302 -4.46 -14.14 5.98
CA ASP A 302 -5.46 -13.12 6.31
C ASP A 302 -4.90 -12.04 7.25
N VAL A 303 -3.96 -12.40 8.12
CA VAL A 303 -3.23 -11.44 8.94
C VAL A 303 -2.30 -10.58 8.08
N GLU A 304 -1.53 -11.21 7.17
CA GLU A 304 -0.67 -10.49 6.22
C GLU A 304 -1.50 -9.52 5.37
N TRP A 305 -2.68 -9.95 4.92
CA TRP A 305 -3.64 -9.10 4.23
C TRP A 305 -4.08 -7.90 5.08
N ALA A 306 -4.48 -8.15 6.34
CA ALA A 306 -4.96 -7.11 7.24
C ALA A 306 -3.88 -6.06 7.53
N LEU A 307 -2.61 -6.49 7.57
CA LEU A 307 -1.44 -5.63 7.72
C LEU A 307 -1.12 -4.84 6.43
N SER A 308 -1.21 -5.50 5.28
CA SER A 308 -0.76 -4.96 3.99
C SER A 308 -1.74 -4.00 3.34
N SER A 309 -3.04 -4.31 3.38
CA SER A 309 -4.07 -3.57 2.63
C SER A 309 -4.17 -2.07 3.01
N GLY A 310 -4.01 -1.71 4.27
CA GLY A 310 -3.94 -0.30 4.68
C GLY A 310 -2.56 0.33 4.48
N THR A 311 -1.50 -0.45 4.70
CA THR A 311 -0.12 0.05 4.70
C THR A 311 0.40 0.33 3.29
N LEU A 312 0.19 -0.59 2.34
CA LEU A 312 0.75 -0.50 0.99
C LEU A 312 0.03 0.53 0.12
N VAL A 313 -1.26 0.76 0.36
CA VAL A 313 -2.09 1.72 -0.39
C VAL A 313 -1.82 3.16 0.05
N HIS A 314 -1.62 3.40 1.35
CA HIS A 314 -1.52 4.76 1.87
C HIS A 314 -0.10 5.35 1.88
N LEU A 315 0.93 4.50 1.81
CA LEU A 315 2.32 4.94 1.99
C LEU A 315 3.09 5.05 0.64
N PRO A 316 3.69 6.21 0.33
CA PRO A 316 4.59 6.35 -0.81
C PRO A 316 5.92 5.62 -0.53
N HIS A 317 6.56 5.11 -1.58
CA HIS A 317 7.84 4.37 -1.53
C HIS A 317 7.81 3.01 -0.82
N VAL A 318 6.63 2.39 -0.62
CA VAL A 318 6.57 0.97 -0.23
C VAL A 318 7.18 0.07 -1.30
N ASN A 319 7.92 -0.95 -0.86
CA ASN A 319 8.66 -1.87 -1.71
C ASN A 319 8.66 -3.31 -1.14
N GLY A 320 9.43 -4.21 -1.75
CA GLY A 320 9.51 -5.61 -1.32
C GLY A 320 10.03 -5.83 0.11
N GLN A 321 10.79 -4.90 0.71
CA GLN A 321 11.20 -4.98 2.11
C GLN A 321 9.99 -4.80 3.05
N THR A 322 9.13 -3.82 2.77
CA THR A 322 7.88 -3.62 3.53
C THR A 322 7.02 -4.87 3.49
N VAL A 323 6.82 -5.45 2.31
CA VAL A 323 6.06 -6.70 2.15
C VAL A 323 6.64 -7.83 2.98
N ARG A 324 7.97 -8.06 2.91
CA ARG A 324 8.63 -9.09 3.71
C ARG A 324 8.48 -8.86 5.21
N PHE A 325 8.54 -7.60 5.65
CA PHE A 325 8.33 -7.26 7.06
C PHE A 325 6.92 -7.64 7.52
N LEU A 326 5.88 -7.29 6.75
CA LEU A 326 4.48 -7.58 7.11
C LEU A 326 4.21 -9.09 7.10
N SER A 327 4.76 -9.82 6.13
CA SER A 327 4.67 -11.28 6.08
C SER A 327 5.34 -11.94 7.29
N ARG A 328 6.54 -11.46 7.66
CA ARG A 328 7.26 -11.94 8.84
C ARG A 328 6.44 -11.74 10.12
N MET A 329 5.79 -10.59 10.27
CA MET A 329 4.89 -10.33 11.41
C MET A 329 3.71 -11.31 11.46
N ALA A 330 3.08 -11.58 10.32
CA ALA A 330 1.94 -12.49 10.22
C ALA A 330 2.29 -13.97 10.48
N GLN A 331 3.55 -14.36 10.26
CA GLN A 331 4.02 -15.74 10.43
C GLN A 331 4.62 -16.00 11.81
N GLN A 332 5.39 -15.05 12.37
CA GLN A 332 6.17 -15.28 13.59
C GLN A 332 5.40 -14.93 14.88
N VAL A 333 4.45 -14.00 14.80
CA VAL A 333 3.68 -13.56 15.97
C VAL A 333 2.41 -14.39 16.07
N PRO A 334 2.11 -14.99 17.24
CA PRO A 334 0.82 -15.65 17.47
C PRO A 334 -0.35 -14.75 17.07
N HIS A 335 -1.37 -15.33 16.44
CA HIS A 335 -2.48 -14.59 15.86
C HIS A 335 -3.83 -15.26 16.08
N SER A 336 -4.87 -14.45 16.22
CA SER A 336 -6.25 -14.91 16.36
C SER A 336 -7.22 -13.89 15.80
N MET A 337 -8.39 -14.34 15.38
CA MET A 337 -9.51 -13.46 15.08
C MET A 337 -10.11 -12.97 16.40
N LEU A 338 -10.39 -11.67 16.50
CA LEU A 338 -11.13 -11.06 17.60
C LEU A 338 -12.52 -10.69 17.10
N ASN A 339 -13.51 -11.53 17.43
CA ASN A 339 -14.91 -11.25 17.14
C ASN A 339 -15.42 -10.24 18.16
N LEU A 340 -15.45 -8.97 17.78
CA LEU A 340 -15.86 -7.87 18.65
C LEU A 340 -17.34 -8.01 18.99
N GLY A 341 -17.61 -8.08 20.30
CA GLY A 341 -18.95 -7.96 20.86
C GLY A 341 -19.42 -6.50 20.92
N THR A 342 -20.60 -6.25 21.49
CA THR A 342 -21.13 -4.89 21.65
C THR A 342 -20.76 -4.24 22.99
N ASP A 343 -20.32 -5.02 23.98
CA ASP A 343 -19.88 -4.52 25.29
C ASP A 343 -18.37 -4.15 25.28
N PRO A 344 -18.01 -2.87 25.47
CA PRO A 344 -16.62 -2.44 25.56
C PRO A 344 -15.81 -3.13 26.67
N ALA A 345 -16.43 -3.40 27.83
CA ALA A 345 -15.73 -4.04 28.94
C ALA A 345 -15.36 -5.50 28.60
N GLY A 346 -16.29 -6.23 27.99
CA GLY A 346 -16.06 -7.56 27.44
C GLY A 346 -14.95 -7.61 26.39
N ILE A 347 -14.87 -6.60 25.50
CA ILE A 347 -13.78 -6.48 24.52
C ILE A 347 -12.42 -6.39 25.24
N VAL A 348 -12.32 -5.50 26.22
CA VAL A 348 -11.07 -5.28 26.98
C VAL A 348 -10.68 -6.53 27.77
N HIS A 349 -11.65 -7.20 28.38
CA HIS A 349 -11.42 -8.44 29.11
C HIS A 349 -10.85 -9.54 28.20
N ALA A 350 -11.44 -9.77 27.04
CA ALA A 350 -10.94 -10.76 26.07
C ALA A 350 -9.51 -10.44 25.60
N ILE A 351 -9.17 -9.17 25.39
CA ILE A 351 -7.81 -8.75 25.02
C ILE A 351 -6.80 -9.03 26.15
N ARG A 352 -7.17 -8.76 27.40
CA ARG A 352 -6.32 -9.06 28.57
C ARG A 352 -6.06 -10.56 28.69
N GLU A 353 -7.10 -11.37 28.60
CA GLU A 353 -6.98 -12.83 28.67
C GLU A 353 -6.09 -13.36 27.54
N ALA A 354 -6.31 -12.90 26.31
CA ALA A 354 -5.52 -13.29 25.15
C ALA A 354 -4.04 -12.89 25.30
N ALA A 355 -3.77 -11.66 25.75
CA ALA A 355 -2.41 -11.18 26.01
C ALA A 355 -1.71 -11.96 27.14
N ALA A 356 -2.46 -12.39 28.16
CA ALA A 356 -1.94 -13.22 29.25
C ALA A 356 -1.63 -14.66 28.80
N ALA A 357 -2.43 -15.21 27.88
CA ALA A 357 -2.31 -16.59 27.39
C ALA A 357 -1.22 -16.79 26.31
N THR A 358 -0.58 -15.73 25.80
CA THR A 358 0.41 -15.87 24.73
C THR A 358 1.66 -16.65 25.14
N GLY A 359 2.02 -17.66 24.33
CA GLY A 359 3.30 -18.34 24.37
C GLY A 359 4.45 -17.53 23.74
N PRO A 360 5.66 -18.14 23.59
CA PRO A 360 6.78 -17.48 22.93
C PRO A 360 6.51 -17.19 21.46
N VAL A 361 7.18 -16.17 20.91
CA VAL A 361 7.20 -15.88 19.46
C VAL A 361 7.78 -17.09 18.75
N LEU A 362 7.11 -17.56 17.70
CA LEU A 362 7.52 -18.77 17.00
C LEU A 362 8.85 -18.52 16.25
N PRO A 363 9.73 -19.53 16.14
CA PRO A 363 10.86 -19.45 15.24
C PRO A 363 10.37 -19.18 13.82
N ALA A 364 11.19 -18.51 13.01
CA ALA A 364 10.90 -18.33 11.60
C ALA A 364 10.77 -19.71 10.92
N GLU A 365 9.56 -20.14 10.57
CA GLU A 365 9.38 -21.21 9.59
C GLU A 365 9.66 -20.70 8.18
N ALA A 366 9.77 -21.62 7.22
CA ALA A 366 10.02 -21.31 5.82
C ALA A 366 9.04 -20.25 5.31
N HIS A 367 9.57 -19.09 4.93
CA HIS A 367 8.76 -17.98 4.49
C HIS A 367 8.08 -18.31 3.16
N ASP A 368 6.81 -17.92 3.03
CA ASP A 368 6.25 -17.73 1.70
C ASP A 368 7.04 -16.60 1.02
N HIS A 369 7.93 -16.97 0.10
CA HIS A 369 8.80 -16.06 -0.65
C HIS A 369 8.15 -15.53 -1.93
N ARG A 370 6.90 -15.92 -2.22
CA ARG A 370 6.21 -15.56 -3.46
C ARG A 370 6.02 -14.04 -3.53
N PRO A 371 6.40 -13.36 -4.63
CA PRO A 371 6.24 -11.91 -4.76
C PRO A 371 4.75 -11.52 -4.83
N PHE A 372 4.44 -10.26 -4.53
CA PHE A 372 3.17 -9.71 -4.97
C PHE A 372 3.14 -9.61 -6.49
N VAL A 373 1.98 -9.85 -7.07
CA VAL A 373 1.71 -9.67 -8.50
C VAL A 373 0.59 -8.66 -8.66
N THR A 374 0.83 -7.60 -9.43
CA THR A 374 -0.23 -6.69 -9.85
C THR A 374 -0.76 -7.11 -11.21
N VAL A 375 -1.99 -7.59 -11.25
CA VAL A 375 -2.78 -7.83 -12.47
C VAL A 375 -3.32 -6.49 -12.96
N ILE A 376 -3.00 -6.10 -14.18
CA ILE A 376 -3.45 -4.88 -14.84
C ILE A 376 -4.48 -5.27 -15.90
N VAL A 377 -5.66 -4.66 -15.79
CA VAL A 377 -6.77 -4.83 -16.73
C VAL A 377 -7.32 -3.45 -17.08
N HIS A 378 -7.65 -3.24 -18.35
CA HIS A 378 -8.38 -2.06 -18.80
C HIS A 378 -9.75 -2.51 -19.34
N LEU A 379 -10.82 -1.97 -18.77
CA LEU A 379 -12.20 -2.26 -19.13
C LEU A 379 -12.78 -1.09 -19.90
N ARG A 380 -13.47 -1.40 -21.00
CA ARG A 380 -14.28 -0.47 -21.74
C ARG A 380 -15.76 -0.72 -21.47
N GLU A 381 -16.62 0.14 -22.01
CA GLU A 381 -18.07 -0.04 -21.92
C GLU A 381 -18.51 -1.40 -22.50
N GLU A 382 -17.87 -1.85 -23.59
CA GLU A 382 -18.11 -3.17 -24.19
C GLU A 382 -17.73 -4.36 -23.28
N ASP A 383 -16.94 -4.13 -22.23
CA ASP A 383 -16.43 -5.16 -21.32
C ASP A 383 -17.20 -5.25 -19.98
N ALA A 384 -18.36 -4.58 -19.86
CA ALA A 384 -19.07 -4.39 -18.59
C ALA A 384 -19.40 -5.68 -17.80
N GLY A 385 -19.35 -6.86 -18.41
CA GLY A 385 -19.56 -8.16 -17.77
C GLY A 385 -18.31 -9.02 -17.55
N GLU A 386 -17.14 -8.57 -18.01
CA GLU A 386 -15.94 -9.42 -18.09
C GLU A 386 -15.09 -9.44 -16.81
N TRP A 387 -15.21 -8.39 -15.99
CA TRP A 387 -14.45 -8.27 -14.74
C TRP A 387 -14.75 -9.40 -13.76
N GLU A 388 -16.03 -9.65 -13.46
CA GLU A 388 -16.43 -10.57 -12.40
C GLU A 388 -15.97 -12.02 -12.68
N PRO A 389 -16.12 -12.56 -13.89
CA PRO A 389 -15.56 -13.87 -14.22
C PRO A 389 -14.03 -13.93 -14.22
N LEU A 390 -13.33 -12.88 -14.68
CA LEU A 390 -11.87 -12.81 -14.60
C LEU A 390 -11.41 -12.80 -13.14
N ARG A 391 -12.04 -11.97 -12.31
CA ARG A 391 -11.82 -11.88 -10.86
C ARG A 391 -12.04 -13.22 -10.18
N ALA A 392 -13.12 -13.93 -10.49
CA ALA A 392 -13.37 -15.26 -9.96
C ALA A 392 -12.25 -16.26 -10.35
N SER A 393 -11.72 -16.17 -11.58
CA SER A 393 -10.61 -17.02 -12.01
C SER A 393 -9.27 -16.68 -11.33
N LEU A 394 -9.06 -15.42 -10.94
CA LEU A 394 -7.93 -14.97 -10.13
C LEU A 394 -8.05 -15.46 -8.69
N ASP A 395 -9.23 -15.35 -8.09
CA ASP A 395 -9.50 -15.82 -6.73
C ASP A 395 -9.30 -17.34 -6.61
N ALA A 396 -9.74 -18.08 -7.63
CA ALA A 396 -9.55 -19.53 -7.75
C ALA A 396 -8.08 -19.97 -7.88
N GLN A 397 -7.13 -19.04 -8.07
CA GLN A 397 -5.70 -19.37 -8.03
C GLN A 397 -5.20 -19.62 -6.60
N HIS A 398 -5.97 -19.20 -5.59
CA HIS A 398 -5.57 -19.26 -4.17
C HIS A 398 -4.19 -18.63 -3.90
N TYR A 399 -3.85 -17.60 -4.69
CA TYR A 399 -2.61 -16.84 -4.55
C TYR A 399 -2.90 -15.60 -3.69
N GLY A 400 -2.55 -15.65 -2.40
CA GLY A 400 -2.90 -14.60 -1.43
C GLY A 400 -2.18 -13.25 -1.60
N ARG A 401 -1.33 -13.10 -2.64
CA ARG A 401 -0.50 -11.91 -2.90
C ARG A 401 -0.80 -11.28 -4.27
N VAL A 402 -2.08 -11.14 -4.61
CA VAL A 402 -2.52 -10.48 -5.84
C VAL A 402 -3.10 -9.10 -5.55
N GLU A 403 -2.61 -8.12 -6.30
CA GLU A 403 -3.30 -6.87 -6.56
C GLU A 403 -3.94 -6.94 -7.95
N ALA A 404 -5.19 -6.53 -8.09
CA ALA A 404 -5.82 -6.23 -9.36
C ALA A 404 -6.01 -4.72 -9.46
N LEU A 405 -5.43 -4.14 -10.49
CA LEU A 405 -5.55 -2.74 -10.83
C LEU A 405 -6.34 -2.63 -12.14
N VAL A 406 -7.59 -2.23 -11.97
CA VAL A 406 -8.58 -2.16 -13.03
C VAL A 406 -8.77 -0.71 -13.41
N THR A 407 -8.53 -0.40 -14.67
CA THR A 407 -8.75 0.94 -15.22
C THR A 407 -9.98 0.92 -16.11
N ILE A 408 -10.85 1.92 -16.03
CA ILE A 408 -12.18 1.84 -16.65
C ILE A 408 -12.55 3.13 -17.36
N ASP A 409 -13.05 3.02 -18.59
CA ASP A 409 -13.65 4.14 -19.32
C ASP A 409 -15.03 4.51 -18.75
N HIS A 410 -15.48 5.75 -19.00
CA HIS A 410 -16.77 6.25 -18.54
C HIS A 410 -17.93 5.31 -18.93
N GLY A 411 -18.73 4.87 -17.96
CA GLY A 411 -19.96 4.09 -18.19
C GLY A 411 -19.91 2.63 -17.72
N ALA A 412 -18.72 2.03 -17.61
CA ALA A 412 -18.53 0.74 -16.95
C ALA A 412 -18.27 0.97 -15.46
N ARG A 413 -19.30 0.94 -14.61
CA ARG A 413 -19.10 0.97 -13.15
C ARG A 413 -19.21 -0.47 -12.62
N PRO A 414 -18.13 -1.12 -12.20
CA PRO A 414 -18.25 -2.20 -11.24
C PRO A 414 -18.93 -1.60 -10.00
N GLU A 415 -19.88 -2.29 -9.40
CA GLU A 415 -20.42 -1.87 -8.10
C GLU A 415 -19.25 -1.66 -7.13
N GLU A 416 -19.00 -0.40 -6.76
CA GLU A 416 -18.05 -0.05 -5.73
C GLU A 416 -18.56 -0.60 -4.41
N GLU A 417 -17.73 -1.37 -3.66
CA GLU A 417 -17.70 -1.25 -2.19
C GLU A 417 -16.65 -2.13 -1.49
N LYS A 418 -15.98 -3.06 -2.19
CA LYS A 418 -15.05 -3.99 -1.52
C LYS A 418 -13.63 -3.88 -2.07
N ARG A 419 -12.75 -3.20 -1.30
CA ARG A 419 -11.29 -3.17 -1.53
C ARG A 419 -10.64 -4.56 -1.54
N ARG A 420 -11.34 -5.57 -0.99
CA ARG A 420 -11.03 -7.00 -1.10
C ARG A 420 -12.28 -7.75 -1.55
N VAL A 421 -12.25 -8.40 -2.70
CA VAL A 421 -13.30 -9.35 -3.12
C VAL A 421 -12.64 -10.72 -3.28
N GLY A 422 -12.81 -11.59 -2.30
CA GLY A 422 -12.03 -12.84 -2.22
C GLY A 422 -10.62 -12.61 -1.68
N GLY A 423 -9.59 -13.21 -2.29
CA GLY A 423 -8.16 -13.04 -1.96
C GLY A 423 -7.44 -11.90 -2.68
N VAL A 424 -8.14 -11.09 -3.49
CA VAL A 424 -7.54 -10.11 -4.40
C VAL A 424 -7.71 -8.66 -3.89
N HIS A 425 -6.63 -7.87 -3.91
CA HIS A 425 -6.67 -6.43 -3.66
C HIS A 425 -7.14 -5.65 -4.88
N LEU A 426 -8.33 -5.07 -4.85
CA LEU A 426 -8.88 -4.35 -5.99
C LEU A 426 -8.61 -2.84 -5.87
N GLN A 427 -7.92 -2.28 -6.85
CA GLN A 427 -7.84 -0.84 -7.12
C GLN A 427 -8.56 -0.53 -8.43
N VAL A 428 -9.45 0.45 -8.40
CA VAL A 428 -10.19 0.90 -9.59
C VAL A 428 -9.83 2.35 -9.90
N HIS A 429 -9.49 2.61 -11.16
CA HIS A 429 -9.28 3.96 -11.67
C HIS A 429 -10.20 4.23 -12.85
N THR A 430 -11.13 5.16 -12.67
CA THR A 430 -12.11 5.53 -13.70
C THR A 430 -11.64 6.76 -14.47
N PHE A 431 -11.89 6.77 -15.77
CA PHE A 431 -11.66 7.90 -16.65
C PHE A 431 -12.99 8.48 -17.14
N ASP A 432 -13.06 9.81 -17.27
CA ASP A 432 -14.27 10.51 -17.74
C ASP A 432 -14.48 10.41 -19.26
N HIS A 433 -13.54 9.80 -19.97
CA HIS A 433 -13.55 9.63 -21.42
C HIS A 433 -12.82 8.34 -21.78
N ARG A 434 -12.98 7.92 -23.04
CA ARG A 434 -12.29 6.74 -23.58
C ARG A 434 -10.79 6.97 -23.65
N MET A 435 -10.02 6.08 -23.02
CA MET A 435 -8.57 6.15 -23.01
C MET A 435 -7.94 5.20 -24.06
N PRO A 436 -6.83 5.60 -24.72
CA PRO A 436 -5.96 4.64 -25.39
C PRO A 436 -5.45 3.60 -24.39
N THR A 437 -5.35 2.33 -24.82
CA THR A 437 -5.00 1.23 -23.90
C THR A 437 -3.62 1.44 -23.26
N GLY A 438 -2.65 1.95 -24.04
CA GLY A 438 -1.32 2.29 -23.53
C GLY A 438 -1.37 3.34 -22.41
N ALA A 439 -2.23 4.36 -22.53
CA ALA A 439 -2.38 5.40 -21.52
C ALA A 439 -3.04 4.86 -20.23
N ALA A 440 -4.08 4.03 -20.38
CA ALA A 440 -4.75 3.37 -19.25
C ALA A 440 -3.78 2.45 -18.50
N TRP A 441 -3.04 1.60 -19.21
CA TRP A 441 -2.00 0.75 -18.62
C TRP A 441 -0.88 1.57 -17.97
N ASN A 442 -0.47 2.69 -18.56
CA ASN A 442 0.53 3.56 -17.96
C ASN A 442 0.05 4.17 -16.63
N ARG A 443 -1.24 4.47 -16.48
CA ARG A 443 -1.81 4.87 -15.18
C ARG A 443 -1.70 3.73 -14.17
N ALA A 444 -2.08 2.51 -14.58
CA ALA A 444 -1.97 1.31 -13.74
C ALA A 444 -0.53 1.00 -13.31
N ILE A 445 0.43 1.06 -14.24
CA ILE A 445 1.85 0.83 -13.93
C ILE A 445 2.33 1.80 -12.84
N ARG A 446 1.97 3.09 -12.94
CA ARG A 446 2.38 4.08 -11.93
C ARG A 446 1.79 3.77 -10.55
N GLU A 447 0.51 3.43 -10.49
CA GLU A 447 -0.25 3.22 -9.25
C GLU A 447 0.08 1.90 -8.54
N SER A 448 0.41 0.86 -9.30
CA SER A 448 0.76 -0.47 -8.76
C SER A 448 1.83 -0.42 -7.67
N PHE A 449 1.82 -1.36 -6.73
CA PHE A 449 2.91 -1.49 -5.75
C PHE A 449 3.81 -2.70 -6.00
N ALA A 450 3.36 -3.70 -6.77
CA ALA A 450 4.15 -4.90 -7.01
C ALA A 450 5.29 -4.66 -8.02
N GLU A 451 6.35 -5.47 -7.88
CA GLU A 451 7.45 -5.51 -8.86
C GLU A 451 7.12 -6.36 -10.08
N CYS A 452 6.19 -7.33 -9.95
CA CYS A 452 5.72 -8.16 -11.06
C CYS A 452 4.37 -7.65 -11.56
N LEU A 453 4.32 -7.17 -12.80
CA LEU A 453 3.12 -6.62 -13.43
C LEU A 453 2.60 -7.57 -14.50
N LEU A 454 1.40 -8.05 -14.32
CA LEU A 454 0.75 -9.00 -15.19
C LEU A 454 -0.34 -8.30 -16.01
N PHE A 455 -0.19 -8.26 -17.34
CA PHE A 455 -1.19 -7.72 -18.25
C PHE A 455 -2.15 -8.82 -18.74
N LEU A 456 -3.45 -8.64 -18.43
CA LEU A 456 -4.54 -9.50 -18.91
C LEU A 456 -5.57 -8.69 -19.69
N GLU A 457 -6.24 -9.35 -20.62
CA GLU A 457 -7.42 -8.82 -21.31
C GLU A 457 -8.70 -9.14 -20.51
N PRO A 458 -9.77 -8.34 -20.63
CA PRO A 458 -11.00 -8.55 -19.85
C PRO A 458 -11.57 -9.97 -19.97
N GLY A 459 -11.56 -10.53 -21.18
CA GLY A 459 -12.08 -11.86 -21.46
C GLY A 459 -11.20 -13.04 -21.02
N ASP A 460 -10.01 -12.78 -20.47
CA ASP A 460 -9.10 -13.83 -20.04
C ASP A 460 -9.66 -14.63 -18.85
N ARG A 461 -9.39 -15.94 -18.82
CA ARG A 461 -9.63 -16.79 -17.65
C ARG A 461 -8.39 -17.60 -17.32
N LEU A 462 -7.93 -17.50 -16.08
CA LEU A 462 -6.78 -18.28 -15.61
C LEU A 462 -7.19 -19.72 -15.30
N VAL A 463 -6.38 -20.67 -15.77
CA VAL A 463 -6.49 -22.07 -15.31
C VAL A 463 -5.84 -22.22 -13.93
N ALA A 464 -6.17 -23.28 -13.19
CA ALA A 464 -5.57 -23.51 -11.87
C ALA A 464 -4.03 -23.56 -11.93
N GLY A 465 -3.35 -22.83 -11.04
CA GLY A 465 -1.89 -22.79 -10.97
C GLY A 465 -1.21 -21.88 -12.02
N ALA A 466 -1.98 -21.09 -12.77
CA ALA A 466 -1.44 -20.19 -13.79
C ALA A 466 -0.54 -19.10 -13.20
N LEU A 467 -0.99 -18.42 -12.15
CA LEU A 467 -0.17 -17.38 -11.48
C LEU A 467 1.12 -17.96 -10.91
N GLU A 468 1.05 -19.14 -10.31
CA GLU A 468 2.23 -19.81 -9.74
C GLU A 468 3.24 -20.19 -10.82
N THR A 469 2.77 -20.61 -12.01
CA THR A 469 3.66 -20.91 -13.13
C THR A 469 4.41 -19.66 -13.60
N TRP A 470 3.72 -18.52 -13.68
CA TRP A 470 4.36 -17.25 -14.05
C TRP A 470 5.36 -16.77 -13.03
N VAL A 471 4.98 -16.82 -11.76
CA VAL A 471 5.82 -16.41 -10.64
C VAL A 471 7.06 -17.30 -10.54
N ARG A 472 6.89 -18.62 -10.70
CA ARG A 472 8.01 -19.57 -10.75
C ARG A 472 8.93 -19.27 -11.92
N GLY A 473 8.39 -19.07 -13.13
CA GLY A 473 9.22 -18.71 -14.29
C GLY A 473 9.98 -17.40 -14.11
N ALA A 474 9.36 -16.39 -13.48
CA ALA A 474 10.05 -15.16 -13.11
C ALA A 474 11.11 -15.36 -12.02
N GLY A 475 10.95 -16.37 -11.16
CA GLY A 475 11.95 -16.76 -10.16
C GLY A 475 13.13 -17.54 -10.77
N GLU A 476 12.86 -18.41 -11.74
CA GLU A 476 13.85 -19.19 -12.49
C GLU A 476 14.69 -18.31 -13.44
N HIS A 477 14.13 -17.19 -13.90
CA HIS A 477 14.77 -16.21 -14.78
C HIS A 477 14.81 -14.81 -14.15
N PRO A 478 15.64 -14.59 -13.11
CA PRO A 478 15.78 -13.30 -12.46
C PRO A 478 16.27 -12.18 -13.40
N GLU A 479 17.05 -12.53 -14.42
CA GLU A 479 17.60 -11.64 -15.44
C GLU A 479 16.56 -11.17 -16.47
N ALA A 480 15.48 -11.94 -16.67
CA ALA A 480 14.46 -11.61 -17.64
C ALA A 480 13.63 -10.41 -17.18
N ALA A 481 13.54 -9.38 -18.02
CA ALA A 481 12.69 -8.21 -17.81
C ALA A 481 11.21 -8.52 -18.00
N TRP A 482 10.87 -9.54 -18.79
CA TRP A 482 9.52 -10.06 -18.96
C TRP A 482 9.48 -11.57 -19.17
N ILE A 483 8.35 -12.16 -18.80
CA ILE A 483 7.97 -13.55 -19.07
C ILE A 483 6.73 -13.54 -19.96
N ALA A 484 6.82 -14.18 -21.12
CA ALA A 484 5.71 -14.35 -22.05
C ALA A 484 5.14 -15.76 -21.93
N VAL A 485 3.82 -15.88 -22.02
CA VAL A 485 3.11 -17.17 -22.02
C VAL A 485 2.11 -17.21 -23.17
N ARG A 486 2.02 -18.37 -23.83
CA ARG A 486 1.06 -18.59 -24.92
C ARG A 486 -0.35 -18.86 -24.41
N THR A 487 -1.35 -18.29 -25.07
CA THR A 487 -2.76 -18.53 -24.74
C THR A 487 -3.36 -19.63 -25.61
N SER A 488 -4.53 -20.16 -25.23
CA SER A 488 -5.18 -21.27 -25.95
C SER A 488 -5.57 -20.94 -27.40
N ASN A 489 -5.71 -19.66 -27.75
CA ASN A 489 -6.01 -19.18 -29.09
C ASN A 489 -4.75 -18.74 -29.89
N GLY A 490 -3.54 -19.01 -29.37
CA GLY A 490 -2.28 -18.67 -30.04
C GLY A 490 -1.77 -17.25 -29.79
N GLY A 491 -2.44 -16.47 -28.94
CA GLY A 491 -1.95 -15.17 -28.46
C GLY A 491 -0.87 -15.29 -27.38
N ARG A 492 -0.46 -14.15 -26.81
CA ARG A 492 0.52 -14.07 -25.71
C ARG A 492 0.05 -13.14 -24.60
N ARG A 493 0.37 -13.51 -23.35
CA ARG A 493 0.24 -12.65 -22.17
C ARG A 493 1.60 -12.47 -21.50
N TRP A 494 1.74 -11.39 -20.75
CA TRP A 494 3.03 -10.89 -20.32
C TRP A 494 3.02 -10.60 -18.83
N LEU A 495 3.99 -11.15 -18.12
CA LEU A 495 4.40 -10.70 -16.81
C LEU A 495 5.69 -9.88 -16.99
N VAL A 496 5.68 -8.61 -16.63
CA VAL A 496 6.78 -7.65 -16.85
C VAL A 496 7.26 -7.13 -15.50
N ARG A 497 8.58 -7.04 -15.31
CA ARG A 497 9.15 -6.40 -14.12
C ARG A 497 8.95 -4.90 -14.19
N LYS A 498 8.44 -4.30 -13.12
CA LYS A 498 8.16 -2.86 -13.04
C LYS A 498 9.40 -2.00 -13.33
N GLY A 499 10.58 -2.45 -12.91
CA GLY A 499 11.87 -1.80 -13.22
C GLY A 499 12.19 -1.69 -14.73
N ALA A 500 11.64 -2.57 -15.57
CA ALA A 500 11.83 -2.48 -17.01
C ALA A 500 11.18 -1.21 -17.60
N PHE A 501 10.00 -0.83 -17.10
CA PHE A 501 9.34 0.43 -17.49
C PHE A 501 10.08 1.68 -17.01
N ARG A 502 10.81 1.57 -15.89
CA ARG A 502 11.70 2.64 -15.42
C ARG A 502 12.90 2.79 -16.35
N THR A 503 13.43 1.70 -16.89
CA THR A 503 14.59 1.73 -17.79
C THR A 503 14.20 2.21 -19.19
N CYS A 504 13.18 1.59 -19.79
CA CYS A 504 12.88 1.78 -21.21
C CYS A 504 11.77 2.77 -21.51
N GLY A 505 11.10 3.29 -20.49
CA GLY A 505 9.89 4.08 -20.65
C GLY A 505 8.61 3.27 -20.58
N LEU A 506 7.52 4.00 -20.45
CA LEU A 506 6.16 3.49 -20.43
C LEU A 506 5.66 3.20 -21.87
N PHE A 507 4.47 2.64 -22.01
CA PHE A 507 3.88 2.41 -23.34
C PHE A 507 3.64 3.74 -24.07
N ASP A 508 3.71 3.76 -25.39
CA ASP A 508 3.30 4.92 -26.20
C ASP A 508 1.78 5.14 -26.02
N PRO A 509 1.35 6.27 -25.43
CA PRO A 509 -0.07 6.52 -25.17
C PRO A 509 -0.83 7.02 -26.41
N HIS A 510 -0.16 7.24 -27.55
CA HIS A 510 -0.79 7.84 -28.72
C HIS A 510 -1.87 6.91 -29.31
N PRO A 511 -3.09 7.41 -29.62
CA PRO A 511 -4.19 6.59 -30.15
C PRO A 511 -3.84 5.78 -31.42
N ALA A 512 -2.94 6.29 -32.26
CA ALA A 512 -2.47 5.58 -33.46
C ALA A 512 -1.66 4.29 -33.17
N GLN A 513 -1.21 4.08 -31.92
CA GLN A 513 -0.52 2.86 -31.49
C GLN A 513 -1.46 1.81 -30.88
N GLU A 514 -2.78 2.01 -30.98
CA GLU A 514 -3.75 1.07 -30.46
C GLU A 514 -3.54 -0.35 -31.02
N GLY A 515 -3.40 -1.34 -30.13
CA GLY A 515 -3.12 -2.74 -30.47
C GLY A 515 -1.65 -3.07 -30.76
N LYS A 516 -0.76 -2.06 -30.78
CA LYS A 516 0.68 -2.24 -31.06
C LYS A 516 1.59 -1.96 -29.86
N GLN A 517 1.02 -1.50 -28.74
CA GLN A 517 1.79 -0.94 -27.62
C GLN A 517 2.80 -1.92 -27.04
N VAL A 518 2.40 -3.19 -26.85
CA VAL A 518 3.29 -4.22 -26.29
C VAL A 518 4.45 -4.53 -27.24
N GLN A 519 4.19 -4.73 -28.53
CA GLN A 519 5.24 -5.07 -29.50
C GLN A 519 6.25 -3.93 -29.67
N GLN A 520 5.77 -2.69 -29.72
CA GLN A 520 6.64 -1.51 -29.80
C GLN A 520 7.49 -1.35 -28.54
N TRP A 521 6.89 -1.56 -27.36
CA TRP A 521 7.62 -1.49 -26.10
C TRP A 521 8.69 -2.59 -25.99
N LEU A 522 8.37 -3.83 -26.39
CA LEU A 522 9.34 -4.93 -26.40
C LEU A 522 10.51 -4.66 -27.35
N ALA A 523 10.25 -4.09 -28.55
CA ALA A 523 11.31 -3.71 -29.48
C ALA A 523 12.23 -2.65 -28.87
N ASN A 524 11.68 -1.65 -28.19
CA ASN A 524 12.45 -0.63 -27.48
C ASN A 524 13.23 -1.23 -26.29
N ALA A 525 12.61 -2.13 -25.51
CA ALA A 525 13.27 -2.81 -24.40
C ALA A 525 14.48 -3.64 -24.88
N ALA A 526 14.31 -4.40 -25.98
CA ALA A 526 15.39 -5.16 -26.60
C ALA A 526 16.51 -4.25 -27.13
N ALA A 527 16.17 -3.10 -27.73
CA ALA A 527 17.16 -2.12 -28.19
C ALA A 527 18.00 -1.52 -27.04
N GLN A 528 17.46 -1.55 -25.81
CA GLN A 528 18.16 -1.14 -24.58
C GLN A 528 18.80 -2.31 -23.82
N GLY A 529 18.87 -3.49 -24.43
CA GLY A 529 19.57 -4.66 -23.87
C GLY A 529 18.76 -5.46 -22.86
N LEU A 530 17.47 -5.18 -22.68
CA LEU A 530 16.59 -6.02 -21.87
C LEU A 530 16.16 -7.27 -22.64
N THR A 531 16.07 -8.39 -21.95
CA THR A 531 15.66 -9.68 -22.52
C THR A 531 14.42 -10.21 -21.83
N GLY A 532 13.77 -11.20 -22.44
CA GLY A 532 12.71 -11.94 -21.78
C GLY A 532 12.62 -13.36 -22.28
N VAL A 533 11.80 -14.15 -21.57
CA VAL A 533 11.68 -15.59 -21.75
C VAL A 533 10.24 -15.94 -22.13
N GLU A 534 10.06 -16.87 -23.06
CA GLU A 534 8.76 -17.42 -23.42
C GLU A 534 8.62 -18.83 -22.81
N LEU A 535 7.56 -19.04 -22.03
CA LEU A 535 7.23 -20.34 -21.45
C LEU A 535 6.20 -21.09 -22.30
N GLU A 536 6.41 -22.39 -22.52
CA GLU A 536 5.44 -23.28 -23.16
C GLU A 536 4.33 -23.70 -22.18
N ALA A 537 3.31 -22.86 -22.00
CA ALA A 537 2.18 -23.22 -21.14
C ALA A 537 0.88 -22.58 -21.62
N VAL A 538 -0.23 -23.34 -21.64
CA VAL A 538 -1.58 -22.84 -21.98
C VAL A 538 -2.27 -22.39 -20.69
N LEU A 539 -1.93 -21.20 -20.20
CA LEU A 539 -2.30 -20.76 -18.84
C LEU A 539 -3.51 -19.80 -18.78
N VAL A 540 -3.98 -19.36 -19.94
CA VAL A 540 -5.10 -18.44 -20.07
C VAL A 540 -6.02 -18.90 -21.20
N ARG A 541 -7.31 -19.09 -20.88
CA ARG A 541 -8.37 -19.19 -21.89
C ARG A 541 -8.74 -17.77 -22.30
N ALA A 542 -8.43 -17.41 -23.54
CA ALA A 542 -8.81 -16.12 -24.11
C ALA A 542 -10.33 -16.06 -24.38
N PRO A 543 -10.93 -14.86 -24.52
CA PRO A 543 -12.34 -14.73 -24.87
C PRO A 543 -12.67 -15.51 -26.16
N GLN A 544 -13.79 -16.23 -26.16
CA GLN A 544 -14.33 -16.80 -27.39
C GLN A 544 -14.74 -15.64 -28.31
N ALA A 545 -14.17 -15.58 -29.53
CA ALA A 545 -14.76 -14.75 -30.57
C ALA A 545 -16.23 -15.16 -30.73
N ALA A 546 -17.15 -14.20 -30.78
CA ALA A 546 -18.56 -14.47 -31.00
C ALA A 546 -18.75 -15.26 -32.30
N GLY A 547 -18.90 -16.58 -32.19
CA GLY A 547 -18.93 -17.49 -33.33
C GLY A 547 -18.68 -18.94 -32.95
N GLU A 548 -19.78 -19.67 -32.71
CA GLU A 548 -19.94 -21.13 -32.65
C GLU A 548 -19.05 -21.93 -31.68
N SER A 549 -19.70 -22.47 -30.65
CA SER A 549 -19.18 -23.56 -29.81
C SER A 549 -18.67 -24.73 -30.66
N ARG A 550 -17.35 -24.86 -30.76
CA ARG A 550 -16.70 -26.14 -31.04
C ARG A 550 -16.04 -26.63 -29.76
N THR A 551 -16.57 -27.71 -29.21
CA THR A 551 -15.97 -28.45 -28.11
C THR A 551 -14.56 -28.87 -28.51
N LEU A 552 -13.53 -28.21 -27.98
CA LEU A 552 -12.14 -28.57 -28.22
C LEU A 552 -11.81 -29.80 -27.36
N LEU A 553 -11.72 -30.96 -28.02
CA LEU A 553 -11.21 -32.20 -27.43
C LEU A 553 -9.72 -32.01 -27.09
N SER A 554 -9.30 -32.37 -25.87
CA SER A 554 -7.87 -32.33 -25.52
C SER A 554 -7.07 -33.33 -26.36
N GLN A 555 -5.74 -33.19 -26.44
CA GLN A 555 -4.90 -34.21 -27.09
C GLN A 555 -5.05 -35.60 -26.45
N GLN A 556 -5.37 -35.66 -25.15
CA GLN A 556 -5.69 -36.92 -24.48
C GLN A 556 -7.04 -37.47 -24.92
N ASP A 557 -8.05 -36.63 -25.14
CA ASP A 557 -9.36 -37.05 -25.64
C ASP A 557 -9.27 -37.57 -27.07
N LEU A 558 -8.50 -36.90 -27.94
CA LEU A 558 -8.23 -37.35 -29.31
C LEU A 558 -7.48 -38.69 -29.34
N ARG A 559 -6.51 -38.92 -28.43
CA ARG A 559 -5.85 -40.23 -28.29
C ARG A 559 -6.82 -41.31 -27.86
N ARG A 560 -7.66 -41.06 -26.85
CA ARG A 560 -8.68 -42.01 -26.38
C ARG A 560 -9.72 -42.32 -27.46
N LEU A 561 -10.13 -41.33 -28.24
CA LEU A 561 -11.07 -41.51 -29.35
C LEU A 561 -10.45 -42.36 -30.46
N LYS A 562 -9.17 -42.11 -30.79
CA LYS A 562 -8.42 -42.91 -31.76
C LYS A 562 -8.28 -44.36 -31.31
N GLU A 563 -7.88 -44.59 -30.05
CA GLU A 563 -7.79 -45.93 -29.47
C GLU A 563 -9.14 -46.66 -29.42
N SER A 564 -10.23 -45.94 -29.19
CA SER A 564 -11.60 -46.49 -29.20
C SER A 564 -12.03 -46.90 -30.63
N LEU A 565 -11.73 -46.05 -31.62
CA LEU A 565 -12.02 -46.34 -33.03
C LEU A 565 -11.18 -47.51 -33.56
N ASP A 566 -9.90 -47.58 -33.18
CA ASP A 566 -9.02 -48.67 -33.58
C ASP A 566 -9.45 -50.00 -32.95
N ARG A 567 -9.90 -50.01 -31.68
CA ARG A 567 -10.49 -51.19 -31.03
C ARG A 567 -11.78 -51.65 -31.72
N ARG A 568 -12.68 -50.73 -32.10
CA ARG A 568 -13.91 -51.07 -32.84
C ARG A 568 -13.62 -51.61 -34.24
N ARG A 569 -12.60 -51.07 -34.93
CA ARG A 569 -12.15 -51.59 -36.23
C ARG A 569 -11.52 -52.98 -36.13
N GLN A 570 -10.81 -53.28 -35.04
CA GLN A 570 -10.32 -54.64 -34.77
C GLN A 570 -11.46 -55.62 -34.47
N GLN A 571 -12.45 -55.23 -33.67
CA GLN A 571 -13.62 -56.06 -33.38
C GLN A 571 -14.47 -56.35 -34.63
N MET A 572 -14.63 -55.38 -35.54
CA MET A 572 -15.32 -55.58 -36.82
C MET A 572 -14.52 -56.39 -37.86
N ARG A 573 -13.23 -56.65 -37.63
CA ARG A 573 -12.41 -57.53 -38.48
C ARG A 573 -12.31 -58.96 -37.95
N GLN A 574 -12.78 -59.20 -36.72
CA GLN A 574 -12.81 -60.50 -36.05
C GLN A 574 -14.23 -61.09 -35.95
N ALA A 575 -15.24 -60.32 -36.33
CA ALA A 575 -16.61 -60.75 -36.65
C ALA A 575 -16.76 -60.81 -38.17
#